data_AF-A0A1Q7NNS0-F1
#
_entry.id   AF-A0A1Q7NNS0-F1
#
_cell.length_a   1.000
_cell.length_b   1.000
_cell.length_c   1.000
_cell.angle_alpha   90.00
_cell.angle_beta   90.00
_cell.angle_gamma   90.00
#
_symmetry.space_group_name_H-M   'P 1'
#
loop_
_entity.id
_entity.type
_entity.pdbx_description
1 polymer ?
#
loop_
_entity_poly.entity_id
_entity_poly.type
_entity_poly.pdbx_seq_one_letter_code
_entity_poly.pdbx_strand_id
1 'polypeptide(L)'
;MKRMIKLFVFAAIVAAFAVPALAQSKDCTDENKAAWYDTFLKNRQGEAPAQKTAYQAAKNYLDSCPANPEDTIRAYLAKWTAAYEKALRKIQFEEAFAKKDYAKAADLGKQILADDPTNTRIYMLIGYGGYLASSTTNTPIGADSVENAKKAIEMIEAGKAPENWSPFTNKDQALAWLNYSLGRAKLPTAPDDALPFLIKAVNYNSELKKIPAPYTDIIAAYTERQKKLTAEYEEKYKGKPETPESKLAAANIDQIIDREIDAYARLAALSTNPADKKAVMDDLTSLYKYRNKSETGLNELVASVLSKPVPDVPTPITSLPATSTPGSPTNVGSPGTNGGAGNSGGAKTAGSSNTSTTGQTKTTSTPATGTQTGSAKPSPSPTPRPKQRRSNHRVVM
;
A
#
# COMPACT_ATOMS: atom_id res chain seq x y z
N MET A 1 -27.79 -7.34 -26.70
CA MET A 1 -27.90 -8.69 -26.10
C MET A 1 -26.91 -8.82 -24.94
N LYS A 2 -27.38 -8.95 -23.70
CA LYS A 2 -26.54 -9.29 -22.53
C LYS A 2 -26.64 -10.80 -22.27
N ARG A 3 -25.71 -11.60 -22.81
CA ARG A 3 -25.47 -12.97 -22.34
C ARG A 3 -24.00 -13.08 -21.97
N MET A 4 -23.75 -13.43 -20.71
CA MET A 4 -22.41 -13.46 -20.12
C MET A 4 -21.54 -14.51 -20.81
N ILE A 5 -20.31 -14.14 -21.17
CA ILE A 5 -19.22 -15.12 -21.24
C ILE A 5 -18.95 -15.52 -19.79
N LYS A 6 -19.42 -16.70 -19.37
CA LYS A 6 -19.08 -17.26 -18.05
C LYS A 6 -17.64 -17.72 -18.10
N LEU A 7 -16.73 -16.84 -17.70
CA LEU A 7 -15.32 -17.13 -17.53
C LEU A 7 -15.18 -17.98 -16.24
N PHE A 8 -15.15 -19.30 -16.40
CA PHE A 8 -15.01 -20.23 -15.28
C PHE A 8 -13.58 -20.13 -14.70
N VAL A 9 -13.51 -20.25 -13.37
CA VAL A 9 -12.23 -20.24 -12.63
C VAL A 9 -11.57 -21.61 -12.76
N PHE A 10 -10.32 -21.64 -13.23
CA PHE A 10 -9.62 -22.89 -13.54
C PHE A 10 -9.15 -23.66 -12.30
N ALA A 11 -9.50 -24.94 -12.25
CA ALA A 11 -8.67 -25.97 -11.64
C ALA A 11 -7.83 -26.62 -12.76
N ALA A 12 -6.51 -26.75 -12.54
CA ALA A 12 -5.61 -27.23 -13.59
C ALA A 12 -5.59 -28.77 -13.66
N ILE A 13 -6.18 -29.34 -14.72
CA ILE A 13 -6.02 -30.75 -15.10
C ILE A 13 -5.47 -30.81 -16.52
N VAL A 14 -4.23 -31.29 -16.66
CA VAL A 14 -3.58 -31.48 -17.97
C VAL A 14 -3.92 -32.87 -18.49
N ALA A 15 -4.99 -32.96 -19.29
CA ALA A 15 -5.33 -34.15 -20.06
C ALA A 15 -4.84 -33.98 -21.51
N ALA A 16 -3.86 -34.77 -21.92
CA ALA A 16 -3.26 -34.69 -23.26
C ALA A 16 -4.12 -35.46 -24.29
N PHE A 17 -5.11 -34.80 -24.87
CA PHE A 17 -5.87 -35.34 -25.99
C PHE A 17 -5.19 -35.04 -27.33
N ALA A 18 -4.68 -36.08 -27.98
CA ALA A 18 -4.17 -36.00 -29.35
C ALA A 18 -5.35 -36.00 -30.35
N VAL A 19 -5.74 -34.81 -30.81
CA VAL A 19 -6.64 -34.67 -31.97
C VAL A 19 -5.80 -34.86 -33.24
N PRO A 20 -6.20 -35.70 -34.22
CA PRO A 20 -5.45 -35.87 -35.45
C PRO A 20 -5.45 -34.56 -36.25
N ALA A 21 -4.26 -33.97 -36.43
CA ALA A 21 -4.08 -32.77 -37.22
C ALA A 21 -4.13 -33.12 -38.72
N LEU A 22 -5.34 -33.09 -39.30
CA LEU A 22 -5.51 -33.17 -40.74
C LEU A 22 -4.81 -31.97 -41.40
N ALA A 23 -3.81 -32.25 -42.23
CA ALA A 23 -3.05 -31.25 -42.97
C ALA A 23 -3.85 -30.76 -44.19
N GLN A 24 -4.97 -30.07 -43.93
CA GLN A 24 -5.70 -29.32 -44.95
C GLN A 24 -4.78 -28.23 -45.53
N SER A 25 -4.92 -27.93 -46.82
CA SER A 25 -4.19 -26.82 -47.42
C SER A 25 -4.64 -25.49 -46.81
N LYS A 26 -3.79 -24.47 -46.87
CA LYS A 26 -4.12 -23.12 -46.36
C LYS A 26 -4.84 -22.24 -47.38
N ASP A 27 -5.34 -22.83 -48.46
CA ASP A 27 -6.01 -22.09 -49.52
C ASP A 27 -7.46 -21.78 -49.12
N CYS A 28 -7.96 -20.61 -49.51
CA CYS A 28 -9.34 -20.21 -49.25
C CYS A 28 -10.34 -20.89 -50.22
N THR A 29 -10.44 -22.22 -50.15
CA THR A 29 -11.51 -22.97 -50.80
C THR A 29 -12.80 -22.92 -49.97
N ASP A 30 -13.96 -23.12 -50.60
CA ASP A 30 -15.24 -23.15 -49.86
C ASP A 30 -15.34 -24.37 -48.92
N GLU A 31 -14.66 -25.47 -49.26
CA GLU A 31 -14.49 -26.63 -48.38
C GLU A 31 -13.69 -26.26 -47.11
N ASN A 32 -12.55 -25.58 -47.25
CA ASN A 32 -11.74 -25.13 -46.12
C ASN A 32 -12.49 -24.09 -45.27
N LYS A 33 -13.19 -23.13 -45.88
CA LYS A 33 -14.09 -22.19 -45.18
C LYS A 33 -15.11 -22.94 -44.32
N ALA A 34 -15.80 -23.91 -44.91
CA ALA A 34 -16.83 -24.70 -44.21
C ALA A 34 -16.22 -25.53 -43.07
N ALA A 35 -15.12 -26.25 -43.31
CA ALA A 35 -14.44 -27.08 -42.33
C ALA A 35 -13.89 -26.27 -41.14
N TRP A 36 -13.27 -25.12 -41.38
CA TRP A 36 -12.80 -24.23 -40.32
C TRP A 36 -13.96 -23.60 -39.53
N TYR A 37 -15.03 -23.18 -40.21
CA TYR A 37 -16.18 -22.59 -39.51
C TYR A 37 -16.95 -23.62 -38.68
N ASP A 38 -17.15 -24.85 -39.18
CA ASP A 38 -17.73 -25.96 -38.42
C ASP A 38 -16.86 -26.35 -37.21
N THR A 39 -15.54 -26.47 -37.41
CA THR A 39 -14.57 -26.72 -36.33
C THR A 39 -14.68 -25.65 -35.24
N PHE A 40 -14.76 -24.38 -35.63
CA PHE A 40 -15.00 -23.27 -34.73
C PHE A 40 -16.37 -23.38 -34.02
N LEU A 41 -17.46 -23.63 -34.75
CA LEU A 41 -18.81 -23.70 -34.18
C LEU A 41 -18.94 -24.81 -33.12
N LYS A 42 -18.35 -25.98 -33.37
CA LYS A 42 -18.30 -27.13 -32.46
C LYS A 42 -17.52 -26.84 -31.17
N ASN A 43 -16.45 -26.04 -31.26
CA ASN A 43 -15.48 -25.89 -30.17
C ASN A 43 -15.61 -24.58 -29.36
N ARG A 44 -16.19 -23.51 -29.94
CA ARG A 44 -16.24 -22.14 -29.35
C ARG A 44 -17.00 -22.01 -28.02
N GLN A 45 -17.74 -23.05 -27.60
CA GLN A 45 -18.52 -23.07 -26.35
C GLN A 45 -17.98 -24.06 -25.30
N GLY A 46 -16.94 -24.84 -25.62
CA GLY A 46 -16.33 -25.78 -24.68
C GLY A 46 -15.34 -25.12 -23.71
N GLU A 47 -14.58 -25.95 -23.01
CA GLU A 47 -13.51 -25.51 -22.11
C GLU A 47 -12.27 -24.98 -22.87
N ALA A 48 -11.28 -24.41 -22.16
CA ALA A 48 -10.10 -23.79 -22.77
C ALA A 48 -9.40 -24.60 -23.89
N PRO A 49 -9.23 -25.94 -23.81
CA PRO A 49 -8.67 -26.72 -24.91
C PRO A 49 -9.51 -26.62 -26.19
N ALA A 50 -10.84 -26.71 -26.08
CA ALA A 50 -11.75 -26.53 -27.20
C ALA A 50 -11.74 -25.08 -27.69
N GLN A 51 -11.81 -24.08 -26.80
CA GLN A 51 -11.74 -22.67 -27.22
C GLN A 51 -10.44 -22.34 -27.96
N LYS A 52 -9.32 -22.99 -27.61
CA LYS A 52 -8.05 -22.89 -28.35
C LYS A 52 -8.17 -23.48 -29.77
N THR A 53 -8.80 -24.65 -29.92
CA THR A 53 -9.11 -25.24 -31.25
C THR A 53 -10.01 -24.33 -32.08
N ALA A 54 -11.06 -23.75 -31.47
CA ALA A 54 -11.93 -22.77 -32.13
C ALA A 54 -11.19 -21.50 -32.54
N TYR A 55 -10.29 -20.98 -31.70
CA TYR A 55 -9.43 -19.85 -32.03
C TYR A 55 -8.50 -20.15 -33.21
N GLN A 56 -7.88 -21.33 -33.25
CA GLN A 56 -7.02 -21.74 -34.36
C GLN A 56 -7.81 -21.88 -35.67
N ALA A 57 -8.99 -22.50 -35.65
CA ALA A 57 -9.84 -22.61 -36.84
C ALA A 57 -10.35 -21.23 -37.32
N ALA A 58 -10.75 -20.36 -36.39
CA ALA A 58 -11.12 -18.99 -36.71
C ALA A 58 -9.95 -18.19 -37.32
N LYS A 59 -8.74 -18.32 -36.77
CA LYS A 59 -7.53 -17.69 -37.31
C LYS A 59 -7.17 -18.20 -38.69
N ASN A 60 -7.25 -19.52 -38.95
CA ASN A 60 -7.04 -20.07 -40.29
C ASN A 60 -7.99 -19.44 -41.32
N TYR A 61 -9.29 -19.31 -40.99
CA TYR A 61 -10.28 -18.64 -41.84
C TYR A 61 -9.94 -17.16 -42.08
N LEU A 62 -9.64 -16.41 -41.02
CA LEU A 62 -9.36 -14.98 -41.11
C LEU A 62 -8.08 -14.67 -41.90
N ASP A 63 -7.04 -15.50 -41.74
CA ASP A 63 -5.72 -15.26 -42.32
C ASP A 63 -5.60 -15.79 -43.76
N SER A 64 -6.31 -16.87 -44.08
CA SER A 64 -6.25 -17.50 -45.43
C SER A 64 -7.23 -16.87 -46.42
N CYS A 65 -8.40 -16.43 -45.96
CA CYS A 65 -9.43 -15.87 -46.84
C CYS A 65 -9.32 -14.34 -46.98
N PRO A 66 -9.59 -13.78 -48.18
CA PRO A 66 -9.65 -12.33 -48.37
C PRO A 66 -10.86 -11.73 -47.63
N ALA A 67 -10.84 -10.41 -47.45
CA ALA A 67 -11.98 -9.69 -46.88
C ALA A 67 -13.05 -9.41 -47.95
N ASN A 68 -14.20 -10.07 -47.83
CA ASN A 68 -15.44 -9.68 -48.52
C ASN A 68 -16.35 -8.93 -47.52
N PRO A 69 -16.85 -7.71 -47.82
CA PRO A 69 -17.77 -6.99 -46.94
C PRO A 69 -19.11 -7.69 -46.69
N GLU A 70 -19.52 -8.62 -47.56
CA GLU A 70 -20.73 -9.44 -47.39
C GLU A 70 -20.53 -10.64 -46.45
N ASP A 71 -19.28 -10.95 -46.10
CA ASP A 71 -18.92 -12.12 -45.28
C ASP A 71 -19.19 -11.87 -43.78
N THR A 72 -20.45 -12.11 -43.41
CA THR A 72 -20.90 -12.07 -42.01
C THR A 72 -20.22 -13.11 -41.10
N ILE A 73 -19.67 -14.19 -41.67
CA ILE A 73 -18.91 -15.20 -40.92
C ILE A 73 -17.54 -14.62 -40.54
N ARG A 74 -16.80 -14.03 -41.48
CA ARG A 74 -15.54 -13.32 -41.21
C ARG A 74 -15.72 -12.23 -40.15
N ALA A 75 -16.77 -11.43 -40.27
CA ALA A 75 -17.08 -10.38 -39.28
C ALA A 75 -17.36 -10.96 -37.87
N TYR A 76 -18.06 -12.10 -37.79
CA TYR A 76 -18.31 -12.77 -36.52
C TYR A 76 -17.05 -13.43 -35.93
N LEU A 77 -16.24 -14.09 -36.76
CA LEU A 77 -14.99 -14.73 -36.37
C LEU A 77 -13.98 -13.71 -35.84
N ALA A 78 -13.75 -12.60 -36.55
CA ALA A 78 -12.84 -11.53 -36.12
C ALA A 78 -13.25 -10.92 -34.77
N LYS A 79 -14.57 -10.75 -34.54
CA LYS A 79 -15.11 -10.28 -33.26
C LYS A 79 -14.92 -11.31 -32.14
N TRP A 80 -15.00 -12.60 -32.44
CA TRP A 80 -14.78 -13.67 -31.46
C TRP A 80 -13.29 -13.84 -31.12
N THR A 81 -12.38 -13.84 -32.10
CA THR A 81 -10.93 -13.97 -31.86
C THR A 81 -10.41 -12.79 -31.04
N ALA A 82 -10.81 -11.56 -31.37
CA ALA A 82 -10.44 -10.38 -30.59
C ALA A 82 -10.95 -10.44 -29.13
N ALA A 83 -12.10 -11.07 -28.87
CA ALA A 83 -12.60 -11.29 -27.52
C ALA A 83 -11.82 -12.41 -26.78
N TYR A 84 -11.49 -13.50 -27.48
CA TYR A 84 -10.67 -14.59 -26.95
C TYR A 84 -9.25 -14.13 -26.60
N GLU A 85 -8.60 -13.36 -27.48
CA GLU A 85 -7.28 -12.77 -27.24
C GLU A 85 -7.26 -11.83 -26.02
N LYS A 86 -8.31 -11.00 -25.84
CA LYS A 86 -8.46 -10.15 -24.66
C LYS A 86 -8.63 -10.94 -23.36
N ALA A 87 -9.34 -12.07 -23.38
CA ALA A 87 -9.42 -12.98 -22.25
C ALA A 87 -8.09 -13.69 -21.98
N LEU A 88 -7.41 -14.16 -23.04
CA LEU A 88 -6.14 -14.86 -22.96
C LEU A 88 -5.01 -13.97 -22.41
N ARG A 89 -4.96 -12.67 -22.80
CA ARG A 89 -4.01 -11.70 -22.21
C ARG A 89 -4.16 -11.60 -20.70
N LYS A 90 -5.39 -11.59 -20.17
CA LYS A 90 -5.65 -11.57 -18.72
C LYS A 90 -5.15 -12.85 -18.02
N ILE A 91 -5.36 -14.03 -18.62
CA ILE A 91 -4.83 -15.30 -18.08
C ILE A 91 -3.29 -15.32 -18.09
N GLN A 92 -2.68 -14.93 -19.22
CA GLN A 92 -1.23 -14.85 -19.37
C GLN A 92 -0.58 -13.85 -18.42
N PHE A 93 -1.27 -12.77 -18.07
CA PHE A 93 -0.84 -11.79 -17.08
C PHE A 93 -0.78 -12.41 -15.67
N GLU A 94 -1.83 -13.09 -15.22
CA GLU A 94 -1.80 -13.79 -13.92
C GLU A 94 -0.71 -14.87 -13.89
N GLU A 95 -0.55 -15.64 -14.98
CA GLU A 95 0.51 -16.64 -15.10
C GLU A 95 1.91 -16.03 -14.99
N ALA A 96 2.17 -14.92 -15.70
CA ALA A 96 3.46 -14.23 -15.65
C ALA A 96 3.75 -13.71 -14.24
N PHE A 97 2.76 -13.06 -13.61
CA PHE A 97 2.90 -12.54 -12.24
C PHE A 97 3.13 -13.67 -11.22
N ALA A 98 2.41 -14.78 -11.32
CA ALA A 98 2.58 -15.95 -10.46
C ALA A 98 3.94 -16.65 -10.66
N LYS A 99 4.46 -16.66 -11.90
CA LYS A 99 5.80 -17.15 -12.25
C LYS A 99 6.93 -16.15 -11.92
N LYS A 100 6.60 -14.99 -11.35
CA LYS A 100 7.50 -13.86 -11.04
C LYS A 100 8.16 -13.21 -12.27
N ASP A 101 7.60 -13.44 -13.45
CA ASP A 101 7.97 -12.77 -14.70
C ASP A 101 7.27 -11.40 -14.75
N TYR A 102 7.72 -10.49 -13.87
CA TYR A 102 7.10 -9.18 -13.68
C TYR A 102 7.27 -8.25 -14.89
N ALA A 103 8.31 -8.47 -15.71
CA ALA A 103 8.51 -7.74 -16.97
C ALA A 103 7.40 -8.09 -17.97
N LYS A 104 7.19 -9.39 -18.25
CA LYS A 104 6.10 -9.84 -19.13
C LYS A 104 4.73 -9.50 -18.56
N ALA A 105 4.56 -9.58 -17.23
CA ALA A 105 3.33 -9.12 -16.59
C ALA A 105 3.10 -7.62 -16.83
N ALA A 106 4.13 -6.77 -16.74
CA ALA A 106 4.00 -5.35 -17.05
C ALA A 106 3.57 -5.10 -18.51
N ASP A 107 4.18 -5.78 -19.48
CA ASP A 107 3.86 -5.57 -20.90
C ASP A 107 2.50 -6.15 -21.34
N LEU A 108 2.06 -7.26 -20.74
CA LEU A 108 0.69 -7.73 -20.88
C LEU A 108 -0.30 -6.80 -20.18
N GLY A 109 0.08 -6.26 -19.02
CA GLY A 109 -0.72 -5.31 -18.25
C GLY A 109 -0.98 -4.00 -19.00
N LYS A 110 0.05 -3.43 -19.65
CA LYS A 110 -0.09 -2.27 -20.54
C LYS A 110 -1.13 -2.52 -21.65
N GLN A 111 -1.11 -3.70 -22.27
CA GLN A 111 -2.09 -4.07 -23.30
C GLN A 111 -3.51 -4.22 -22.73
N ILE A 112 -3.66 -4.75 -21.51
CA ILE A 112 -4.95 -4.83 -20.83
C ILE A 112 -5.46 -3.43 -20.47
N LEU A 113 -4.59 -2.50 -20.07
CA LEU A 113 -4.96 -1.11 -19.77
C LEU A 113 -5.31 -0.28 -21.01
N ALA A 114 -4.77 -0.63 -22.19
CA ALA A 114 -5.23 -0.05 -23.46
C ALA A 114 -6.66 -0.50 -23.82
N ASP A 115 -7.06 -1.71 -23.40
CA ASP A 115 -8.42 -2.24 -23.56
C ASP A 115 -9.40 -1.80 -22.45
N ASP A 116 -8.88 -1.53 -21.25
CA ASP A 116 -9.61 -1.21 -20.02
C ASP A 116 -8.77 -0.25 -19.14
N PRO A 117 -8.74 1.07 -19.45
CA PRO A 117 -7.98 2.07 -18.70
C PRO A 117 -8.59 2.37 -17.32
N THR A 118 -9.66 1.66 -16.94
CA THR A 118 -10.29 1.69 -15.63
C THR A 118 -9.85 0.55 -14.72
N ASN A 119 -8.96 -0.35 -15.17
CA ASN A 119 -8.58 -1.52 -14.40
C ASN A 119 -7.58 -1.23 -13.26
N THR A 120 -8.08 -0.74 -12.11
CA THR A 120 -7.29 -0.47 -10.89
C THR A 120 -6.38 -1.64 -10.50
N ARG A 121 -6.83 -2.89 -10.71
CA ARG A 121 -6.05 -4.08 -10.32
C ARG A 121 -4.79 -4.24 -11.17
N ILE A 122 -4.85 -3.96 -12.47
CA ILE A 122 -3.65 -4.04 -13.33
C ILE A 122 -2.65 -2.94 -12.97
N TYR A 123 -3.09 -1.69 -12.78
CA TYR A 123 -2.22 -0.62 -12.26
C TYR A 123 -1.53 -1.02 -10.94
N MET A 124 -2.31 -1.56 -9.99
CA MET A 124 -1.82 -2.02 -8.67
C MET A 124 -0.74 -3.11 -8.81
N LEU A 125 -0.93 -4.07 -9.70
CA LEU A 125 -0.03 -5.20 -9.88
C LEU A 125 1.21 -4.86 -10.72
N ILE A 126 1.12 -3.97 -11.70
CA ILE A 126 2.31 -3.45 -12.39
C ILE A 126 3.19 -2.68 -11.38
N GLY A 127 2.57 -1.81 -10.56
CA GLY A 127 3.28 -1.05 -9.54
C GLY A 127 3.99 -1.93 -8.49
N TYR A 128 3.27 -2.90 -7.92
CA TYR A 128 3.85 -3.83 -6.95
C TYR A 128 4.85 -4.82 -7.58
N GLY A 129 4.62 -5.26 -8.82
CA GLY A 129 5.51 -6.12 -9.58
C GLY A 129 6.90 -5.49 -9.81
N GLY A 130 6.95 -4.17 -10.04
CA GLY A 130 8.21 -3.43 -10.12
C GLY A 130 9.03 -3.45 -8.82
N TYR A 131 8.36 -3.30 -7.66
CA TYR A 131 9.00 -3.49 -6.36
C TYR A 131 9.49 -4.93 -6.16
N LEU A 132 8.66 -5.92 -6.50
CA LEU A 132 9.05 -7.33 -6.35
C LEU A 132 10.27 -7.69 -7.22
N ALA A 133 10.28 -7.27 -8.49
CA ALA A 133 11.43 -7.40 -9.38
C ALA A 133 12.69 -6.78 -8.74
N SER A 134 12.63 -5.48 -8.42
CA SER A 134 13.70 -4.72 -7.76
C SER A 134 14.24 -5.42 -6.51
N SER A 135 13.36 -5.94 -5.65
CA SER A 135 13.74 -6.65 -4.42
C SER A 135 14.48 -7.97 -4.64
N THR A 136 14.34 -8.57 -5.83
CA THR A 136 15.00 -9.84 -6.20
C THR A 136 16.28 -9.67 -7.04
N THR A 137 16.38 -8.58 -7.80
CA THR A 137 17.53 -8.32 -8.70
C THR A 137 18.47 -7.23 -8.17
N ASN A 138 18.08 -6.54 -7.10
CA ASN A 138 18.73 -5.33 -6.58
C ASN A 138 18.85 -4.19 -7.62
N THR A 139 17.94 -4.15 -8.60
CA THR A 139 17.86 -3.07 -9.60
C THR A 139 16.89 -1.97 -9.17
N PRO A 140 17.00 -0.73 -9.68
CA PRO A 140 15.99 0.31 -9.46
C PRO A 140 14.58 -0.13 -9.92
N ILE A 141 13.54 0.41 -9.29
CA ILE A 141 12.15 0.23 -9.73
C ILE A 141 11.93 1.08 -11.00
N GLY A 142 11.51 0.44 -12.09
CA GLY A 142 11.32 1.11 -13.38
C GLY A 142 10.20 2.17 -13.37
N ALA A 143 10.36 3.22 -14.18
CA ALA A 143 9.45 4.37 -14.24
C ALA A 143 7.98 3.96 -14.47
N ASP A 144 7.71 3.05 -15.42
CA ASP A 144 6.39 2.47 -15.66
C ASP A 144 5.72 1.96 -14.37
N SER A 145 6.47 1.27 -13.51
CA SER A 145 5.95 0.73 -12.25
C SER A 145 5.68 1.85 -11.24
N VAL A 146 6.51 2.89 -11.20
CA VAL A 146 6.28 4.09 -10.36
C VAL A 146 5.01 4.82 -10.79
N GLU A 147 4.77 4.97 -12.10
CA GLU A 147 3.55 5.61 -12.61
C GLU A 147 2.29 4.75 -12.39
N ASN A 148 2.38 3.44 -12.62
CA ASN A 148 1.28 2.52 -12.37
C ASN A 148 0.94 2.45 -10.86
N ALA A 149 1.95 2.49 -9.99
CA ALA A 149 1.75 2.56 -8.53
C ALA A 149 1.05 3.86 -8.11
N LYS A 150 1.48 5.03 -8.62
CA LYS A 150 0.78 6.32 -8.40
C LYS A 150 -0.68 6.24 -8.84
N LYS A 151 -0.94 5.70 -10.05
CA LYS A 151 -2.30 5.63 -10.61
C LYS A 151 -3.20 4.68 -9.84
N ALA A 152 -2.66 3.55 -9.37
CA ALA A 152 -3.36 2.64 -8.47
C ALA A 152 -3.77 3.33 -7.15
N ILE A 153 -2.86 4.06 -6.51
CA ILE A 153 -3.16 4.83 -5.28
C ILE A 153 -4.26 5.85 -5.55
N GLU A 154 -4.13 6.68 -6.59
CA GLU A 154 -5.13 7.69 -7.00
C GLU A 154 -6.53 7.06 -7.15
N MET A 155 -6.62 5.93 -7.87
CA MET A 155 -7.89 5.24 -8.12
C MET A 155 -8.47 4.62 -6.84
N ILE A 156 -7.64 3.98 -6.01
CA ILE A 156 -8.05 3.36 -4.74
C ILE A 156 -8.48 4.41 -3.70
N GLU A 157 -7.83 5.56 -3.65
CA GLU A 157 -8.18 6.69 -2.78
C GLU A 157 -9.47 7.37 -3.28
N ALA A 158 -9.65 7.54 -4.61
CA ALA A 158 -10.89 7.97 -5.25
C ALA A 158 -12.02 6.91 -5.29
N GLY A 159 -11.94 5.87 -4.46
CA GLY A 159 -13.01 4.87 -4.26
C GLY A 159 -13.17 3.82 -5.38
N LYS A 160 -12.37 3.87 -6.45
CA LYS A 160 -12.38 2.91 -7.58
C LYS A 160 -11.62 1.64 -7.20
N ALA A 161 -12.11 0.92 -6.19
CA ALA A 161 -11.52 -0.33 -5.73
C ALA A 161 -11.48 -1.40 -6.85
N PRO A 162 -10.44 -2.26 -6.90
CA PRO A 162 -10.43 -3.43 -7.75
C PRO A 162 -11.47 -4.46 -7.27
N GLU A 163 -12.00 -5.27 -8.19
CA GLU A 163 -12.89 -6.40 -7.87
C GLU A 163 -12.22 -7.47 -6.96
N ASN A 164 -10.89 -7.51 -6.95
CA ASN A 164 -10.09 -8.44 -6.16
C ASN A 164 -8.78 -7.75 -5.71
N TRP A 165 -8.47 -7.81 -4.42
CA TRP A 165 -7.24 -7.23 -3.83
C TRP A 165 -6.00 -8.12 -4.01
N SER A 166 -6.17 -9.41 -4.35
CA SER A 166 -5.09 -10.40 -4.45
C SER A 166 -3.91 -9.91 -5.31
N PRO A 167 -2.65 -9.99 -4.80
CA PRO A 167 -2.20 -10.80 -3.65
C PRO A 167 -2.38 -10.15 -2.26
N PHE A 168 -2.94 -8.95 -2.18
CA PHE A 168 -3.24 -8.29 -0.90
C PHE A 168 -4.58 -8.76 -0.35
N THR A 169 -4.73 -8.72 0.98
CA THR A 169 -5.98 -9.08 1.67
C THR A 169 -7.03 -7.97 1.66
N ASN A 170 -6.61 -6.70 1.56
CA ASN A 170 -7.49 -5.53 1.66
C ASN A 170 -6.84 -4.25 1.10
N LYS A 171 -7.60 -3.14 1.11
CA LYS A 171 -7.20 -1.80 0.67
C LYS A 171 -5.93 -1.27 1.37
N ASP A 172 -5.86 -1.37 2.70
CA ASP A 172 -4.74 -0.86 3.50
C ASP A 172 -3.43 -1.59 3.18
N GLN A 173 -3.48 -2.91 2.99
CA GLN A 173 -2.31 -3.69 2.61
C GLN A 173 -1.85 -3.37 1.19
N ALA A 174 -2.78 -3.14 0.25
CA ALA A 174 -2.43 -2.69 -1.10
C ALA A 174 -1.78 -1.29 -1.07
N LEU A 175 -2.41 -0.32 -0.39
CA LEU A 175 -1.88 1.04 -0.29
C LEU A 175 -0.54 1.09 0.45
N ALA A 176 -0.33 0.26 1.48
CA ALA A 176 0.96 0.14 2.15
C ALA A 176 2.07 -0.25 1.17
N TRP A 177 1.91 -1.37 0.45
CA TRP A 177 2.92 -1.84 -0.50
C TRP A 177 3.11 -0.90 -1.70
N LEU A 178 2.05 -0.24 -2.18
CA LEU A 178 2.17 0.75 -3.25
C LEU A 178 2.93 2.01 -2.81
N ASN A 179 2.62 2.59 -1.64
CA ASN A 179 3.37 3.73 -1.12
C ASN A 179 4.83 3.34 -0.81
N TYR A 180 5.06 2.14 -0.26
CA TYR A 180 6.43 1.63 -0.06
C TYR A 180 7.19 1.51 -1.37
N SER A 181 6.55 1.01 -2.44
CA SER A 181 7.14 0.94 -3.78
C SER A 181 7.57 2.33 -4.30
N LEU A 182 6.78 3.38 -4.05
CA LEU A 182 7.14 4.76 -4.40
C LEU A 182 8.30 5.32 -3.56
N GLY A 183 8.31 5.04 -2.25
CA GLY A 183 9.41 5.41 -1.36
C GLY A 183 10.72 4.72 -1.75
N ARG A 184 10.69 3.40 -1.96
CA ARG A 184 11.81 2.58 -2.44
C ARG A 184 12.36 3.04 -3.78
N ALA A 185 11.50 3.50 -4.70
CA ALA A 185 11.94 4.03 -6.00
C ALA A 185 12.66 5.38 -5.88
N LYS A 186 12.29 6.20 -4.89
CA LYS A 186 12.91 7.52 -4.63
C LYS A 186 14.17 7.45 -3.77
N LEU A 187 14.23 6.53 -2.80
CA LEU A 187 15.28 6.46 -1.77
C LEU A 187 16.73 6.62 -2.31
N PRO A 188 17.15 5.99 -3.43
CA PRO A 188 18.54 6.09 -3.91
C PRO A 188 18.91 7.43 -4.57
N THR A 189 17.95 8.29 -4.89
CA THR A 189 18.18 9.53 -5.67
C THR A 189 17.58 10.78 -5.04
N ALA A 190 16.50 10.63 -4.27
CA ALA A 190 15.81 11.68 -3.53
C ALA A 190 15.30 11.11 -2.18
N PRO A 191 16.20 10.85 -1.20
CA PRO A 191 15.82 10.29 0.10
C PRO A 191 14.81 11.16 0.85
N ASP A 192 14.94 12.49 0.81
CA ASP A 192 13.99 13.42 1.42
C ASP A 192 12.57 13.26 0.88
N ASP A 193 12.43 13.12 -0.45
CA ASP A 193 11.15 12.87 -1.12
C ASP A 193 10.60 11.46 -0.85
N ALA A 194 11.43 10.51 -0.42
CA ALA A 194 11.00 9.15 -0.11
C ALA A 194 10.24 9.09 1.22
N LEU A 195 10.63 9.92 2.20
CA LEU A 195 10.09 9.91 3.57
C LEU A 195 8.55 9.95 3.64
N PRO A 196 7.82 10.85 2.93
CA PRO A 196 6.36 10.87 3.00
C PRO A 196 5.71 9.56 2.55
N PHE A 197 6.26 8.90 1.52
CA PHE A 197 5.75 7.63 1.02
C PHE A 197 6.11 6.46 1.95
N LEU A 198 7.34 6.42 2.46
CA LEU A 198 7.78 5.39 3.40
C LEU A 198 6.98 5.43 4.72
N ILE A 199 6.77 6.62 5.28
CA ILE A 199 5.99 6.82 6.52
C ILE A 199 4.50 6.52 6.30
N LYS A 200 3.91 7.03 5.20
CA LYS A 200 2.52 6.70 4.83
C LYS A 200 2.32 5.18 4.66
N ALA A 201 3.29 4.47 4.10
CA ALA A 201 3.23 3.02 3.92
C ALA A 201 3.11 2.22 5.24
N VAL A 202 3.88 2.57 6.26
CA VAL A 202 3.88 1.88 7.56
C VAL A 202 2.77 2.36 8.50
N ASN A 203 2.12 3.49 8.23
CA ASN A 203 0.97 3.95 9.01
C ASN A 203 -0.38 3.31 8.62
N TYR A 204 -0.48 2.63 7.46
CA TYR A 204 -1.66 1.81 7.11
C TYR A 204 -1.83 0.58 8.02
N ASN A 205 -3.05 0.03 8.10
CA ASN A 205 -3.29 -1.21 8.82
C ASN A 205 -2.92 -2.46 8.00
N SER A 206 -1.62 -2.63 7.78
CA SER A 206 -1.02 -3.72 7.00
C SER A 206 -0.03 -4.55 7.81
N GLU A 207 0.45 -5.66 7.23
CA GLU A 207 1.58 -6.41 7.78
C GLU A 207 2.94 -5.70 7.58
N LEU A 208 3.02 -4.70 6.69
CA LEU A 208 4.27 -4.01 6.35
C LEU A 208 4.92 -3.35 7.58
N LYS A 209 4.11 -2.78 8.49
CA LYS A 209 4.56 -2.17 9.75
C LYS A 209 5.10 -3.15 10.79
N LYS A 210 5.09 -4.45 10.49
CA LYS A 210 5.70 -5.52 11.31
C LYS A 210 6.99 -6.05 10.67
N ILE A 211 7.39 -5.53 9.52
CA ILE A 211 8.61 -5.90 8.80
C ILE A 211 9.72 -4.91 9.20
N PRO A 212 10.96 -5.37 9.48
CA PRO A 212 12.10 -4.49 9.78
C PRO A 212 12.46 -3.50 8.64
N ALA A 213 12.50 -3.97 7.40
CA ALA A 213 13.10 -3.25 6.26
C ALA A 213 12.54 -1.83 6.00
N PRO A 214 11.21 -1.58 6.06
CA PRO A 214 10.68 -0.21 5.96
C PRO A 214 11.27 0.78 6.97
N TYR A 215 11.60 0.33 8.17
CA TYR A 215 12.24 1.19 9.19
C TYR A 215 13.71 1.43 8.88
N THR A 216 14.41 0.45 8.32
CA THR A 216 15.77 0.62 7.77
C THR A 216 15.80 1.66 6.65
N ASP A 217 14.82 1.64 5.73
CA ASP A 217 14.70 2.62 4.65
C ASP A 217 14.34 4.02 5.16
N ILE A 218 13.50 4.13 6.19
CA ILE A 218 13.17 5.40 6.86
C ILE A 218 14.40 5.99 7.57
N ILE A 219 15.20 5.15 8.25
CA ILE A 219 16.47 5.56 8.87
C ILE A 219 17.41 6.11 7.78
N ALA A 220 17.67 5.33 6.73
CA ALA A 220 18.57 5.73 5.65
C ALA A 220 18.17 7.09 5.03
N ALA A 221 16.86 7.31 4.82
CA ALA A 221 16.35 8.57 4.31
C ALA A 221 16.54 9.75 5.29
N TYR A 222 16.30 9.56 6.59
CA TYR A 222 16.52 10.60 7.59
C TYR A 222 18.01 10.89 7.82
N THR A 223 18.89 9.88 7.77
CA THR A 223 20.33 10.06 7.94
C THR A 223 20.95 10.88 6.79
N GLU A 224 20.50 10.72 5.55
CA GLU A 224 20.93 11.61 4.45
C GLU A 224 20.40 13.04 4.63
N ARG A 225 19.20 13.23 5.17
CA ARG A 225 18.67 14.56 5.51
C ARG A 225 19.46 15.21 6.66
N GLN A 226 19.79 14.43 7.69
CA GLN A 226 20.59 14.83 8.85
C GLN A 226 21.99 15.31 8.40
N LYS A 227 22.67 14.54 7.54
CA LYS A 227 23.97 14.92 6.94
C LYS A 227 23.91 16.25 6.21
N LYS A 228 22.91 16.48 5.34
CA LYS A 228 22.74 17.74 4.61
C LYS A 228 22.58 18.94 5.54
N LEU A 229 21.63 18.87 6.48
CA LEU A 229 21.37 19.95 7.43
C LEU A 229 22.57 20.21 8.35
N THR A 230 23.32 19.16 8.70
CA THR A 230 24.55 19.29 9.49
C THR A 230 25.65 19.98 8.69
N ALA A 231 25.86 19.61 7.42
CA ALA A 231 26.83 20.28 6.55
C ALA A 231 26.50 21.77 6.33
N GLU A 232 25.22 22.10 6.09
CA GLU A 232 24.76 23.49 6.02
C GLU A 232 24.97 24.23 7.35
N TYR A 233 24.70 23.60 8.48
CA TYR A 233 24.97 24.18 9.81
C TYR A 233 26.45 24.45 10.01
N GLU A 234 27.32 23.51 9.61
CA GLU A 234 28.76 23.67 9.75
C GLU A 234 29.28 24.85 8.89
N GLU A 235 28.91 24.91 7.61
CA GLU A 235 29.26 26.02 6.71
C GLU A 235 28.79 27.39 7.27
N LYS A 236 27.55 27.44 7.75
CA LYS A 236 26.89 28.69 8.17
C LYS A 236 27.32 29.15 9.56
N TYR A 237 27.61 28.25 10.50
CA TYR A 237 27.76 28.59 11.93
C TYR A 237 29.00 28.03 12.66
N LYS A 238 29.76 27.08 12.09
CA LYS A 238 30.91 26.48 12.80
C LYS A 238 32.00 27.52 13.08
N GLY A 239 32.45 27.58 14.34
CA GLY A 239 33.47 28.53 14.80
C GLY A 239 32.98 29.98 14.92
N LYS A 240 31.69 30.26 14.73
CA LYS A 240 31.10 31.61 14.86
C LYS A 240 30.36 31.74 16.20
N PRO A 241 30.10 32.96 16.71
CA PRO A 241 29.24 33.16 17.87
C PRO A 241 27.84 32.56 17.66
N GLU A 242 27.23 32.09 18.74
CA GLU A 242 25.90 31.49 18.72
C GLU A 242 24.81 32.55 18.47
N THR A 243 23.89 32.30 17.53
CA THR A 243 22.81 33.23 17.16
C THR A 243 21.43 32.56 17.28
N PRO A 244 20.31 33.32 17.23
CA PRO A 244 18.97 32.73 17.14
C PRO A 244 18.82 31.78 15.94
N GLU A 245 19.45 32.10 14.81
CA GLU A 245 19.42 31.32 13.57
C GLU A 245 20.25 30.04 13.69
N SER A 246 21.41 30.08 14.36
CA SER A 246 22.19 28.87 14.62
C SER A 246 21.43 27.94 15.58
N LYS A 247 20.81 28.48 16.63
CA LYS A 247 19.92 27.71 17.53
C LYS A 247 18.75 27.07 16.78
N LEU A 248 18.13 27.82 15.88
CA LEU A 248 17.02 27.34 15.07
C LEU A 248 17.46 26.23 14.10
N ALA A 249 18.63 26.36 13.48
CA ALA A 249 19.19 25.33 12.60
C ALA A 249 19.56 24.06 13.39
N ALA A 250 20.18 24.18 14.56
CA ALA A 250 20.48 23.06 15.45
C ALA A 250 19.20 22.34 15.92
N ALA A 251 18.17 23.09 16.33
CA ALA A 251 16.89 22.54 16.73
C ALA A 251 16.12 21.85 15.57
N ASN A 252 16.34 22.29 14.32
CA ASN A 252 15.83 21.60 13.13
C ASN A 252 16.59 20.28 12.84
N ILE A 253 17.89 20.18 13.14
CA ILE A 253 18.66 18.91 13.06
C ILE A 253 18.17 17.94 14.16
N ASP A 254 18.01 18.44 15.40
CA ASP A 254 17.47 17.67 16.53
C ASP A 254 16.12 17.01 16.21
N GLN A 255 15.22 17.71 15.48
CA GLN A 255 13.96 17.14 15.03
C GLN A 255 14.10 15.97 14.04
N ILE A 256 15.19 15.92 13.26
CA ILE A 256 15.49 14.75 12.41
C ILE A 256 15.95 13.59 13.28
N ILE A 257 16.85 13.85 14.23
CA ILE A 257 17.38 12.82 15.14
C ILE A 257 16.25 12.23 16.00
N ASP A 258 15.26 13.02 16.42
CA ASP A 258 14.06 12.53 17.11
C ASP A 258 13.21 11.57 16.24
N ARG A 259 13.29 11.66 14.90
CA ARG A 259 12.66 10.71 13.97
C ARG A 259 13.52 9.48 13.71
N GLU A 260 14.84 9.65 13.63
CA GLU A 260 15.79 8.53 13.56
C GLU A 260 15.63 7.65 14.80
N ILE A 261 15.54 8.23 16.01
CA ILE A 261 15.30 7.51 17.27
C ILE A 261 14.00 6.71 17.24
N ASP A 262 12.88 7.26 16.75
CA ASP A 262 11.62 6.54 16.60
C ASP A 262 11.75 5.36 15.62
N ALA A 263 12.38 5.56 14.46
CA ALA A 263 12.56 4.52 13.45
C ALA A 263 13.54 3.42 13.92
N TYR A 264 14.66 3.78 14.55
CA TYR A 264 15.60 2.85 15.18
C TYR A 264 14.94 2.07 16.33
N ALA A 265 14.09 2.69 17.14
CA ALA A 265 13.36 1.99 18.20
C ALA A 265 12.37 0.95 17.63
N ARG A 266 11.69 1.26 16.51
CA ARG A 266 10.83 0.29 15.81
C ARG A 266 11.64 -0.84 15.19
N LEU A 267 12.77 -0.52 14.57
CA LEU A 267 13.69 -1.52 14.05
C LEU A 267 14.20 -2.44 15.18
N ALA A 268 14.62 -1.89 16.32
CA ALA A 268 15.04 -2.65 17.49
C ALA A 268 13.91 -3.53 18.07
N ALA A 269 12.66 -3.04 18.07
CA ALA A 269 11.50 -3.80 18.52
C ALA A 269 11.17 -4.99 17.58
N LEU A 270 11.41 -4.85 16.27
CA LEU A 270 11.12 -5.87 15.25
C LEU A 270 12.31 -6.79 14.92
N SER A 271 13.56 -6.42 15.26
CA SER A 271 14.75 -7.25 15.06
C SER A 271 14.71 -8.52 15.92
N THR A 272 14.64 -9.68 15.25
CA THR A 272 14.57 -11.00 15.88
C THR A 272 15.94 -11.69 16.02
N ASN A 273 16.92 -11.31 15.21
CA ASN A 273 18.31 -11.75 15.33
C ASN A 273 19.01 -10.97 16.47
N PRO A 274 19.61 -11.65 17.47
CA PRO A 274 20.31 -10.97 18.56
C PRO A 274 21.47 -10.08 18.13
N ALA A 275 22.19 -10.43 17.04
CA ALA A 275 23.31 -9.64 16.55
C ALA A 275 22.83 -8.32 15.93
N ASP A 276 21.90 -8.41 14.97
CA ASP A 276 21.29 -7.26 14.29
C ASP A 276 20.56 -6.36 15.31
N LYS A 277 19.85 -6.95 16.27
CA LYS A 277 19.21 -6.21 17.37
C LYS A 277 20.24 -5.48 18.23
N LYS A 278 21.41 -6.07 18.51
CA LYS A 278 22.47 -5.38 19.27
C LYS A 278 22.99 -4.16 18.50
N ALA A 279 23.35 -4.31 17.23
CA ALA A 279 23.85 -3.21 16.40
C ALA A 279 22.84 -2.04 16.34
N VAL A 280 21.57 -2.35 16.05
CA VAL A 280 20.48 -1.35 16.02
C VAL A 280 20.27 -0.70 17.40
N MET A 281 20.45 -1.44 18.49
CA MET A 281 20.41 -0.87 19.85
C MET A 281 21.63 -0.01 20.17
N ASP A 282 22.83 -0.33 19.69
CA ASP A 282 24.05 0.45 19.91
C ASP A 282 23.95 1.84 19.23
N ASP A 283 23.48 1.87 17.98
CA ASP A 283 23.18 3.10 17.23
C ASP A 283 22.10 3.93 17.93
N LEU A 284 20.96 3.28 18.25
CA LEU A 284 19.83 3.91 18.94
C LEU A 284 20.25 4.51 20.29
N THR A 285 21.05 3.79 21.07
CA THR A 285 21.56 4.24 22.38
C THR A 285 22.42 5.48 22.22
N SER A 286 23.22 5.54 21.15
CA SER A 286 24.09 6.68 20.84
C SER A 286 23.29 7.93 20.49
N LEU A 287 22.29 7.82 19.60
CA LEU A 287 21.37 8.91 19.25
C LEU A 287 20.52 9.35 20.46
N TYR A 288 19.98 8.39 21.22
CA TYR A 288 19.15 8.65 22.39
C TYR A 288 19.93 9.37 23.50
N LYS A 289 21.17 8.98 23.77
CA LYS A 289 22.11 9.71 24.65
C LYS A 289 22.40 11.11 24.14
N TYR A 290 22.65 11.29 22.84
CA TYR A 290 22.91 12.61 22.26
C TYR A 290 21.73 13.57 22.52
N ARG A 291 20.49 13.12 22.32
CA ARG A 291 19.28 13.95 22.55
C ARG A 291 18.96 14.13 24.03
N ASN A 292 18.78 13.04 24.76
CA ASN A 292 18.21 13.04 26.12
C ASN A 292 19.26 13.19 27.24
N LYS A 293 20.56 13.18 26.90
CA LYS A 293 21.71 13.20 27.83
C LYS A 293 21.73 12.03 28.84
N SER A 294 20.91 11.00 28.61
CA SER A 294 20.73 9.81 29.45
C SER A 294 20.24 8.62 28.60
N GLU A 295 20.22 7.42 29.18
CA GLU A 295 19.55 6.22 28.65
C GLU A 295 18.19 5.96 29.32
N THR A 296 17.84 6.71 30.38
CA THR A 296 16.57 6.55 31.11
C THR A 296 15.38 6.74 30.17
N GLY A 297 14.51 5.72 30.06
CA GLY A 297 13.34 5.75 29.16
C GLY A 297 13.56 5.04 27.81
N LEU A 298 14.78 4.59 27.49
CA LEU A 298 15.09 3.96 26.20
C LEU A 298 14.41 2.59 26.02
N ASN A 299 14.40 1.75 27.05
CA ASN A 299 13.74 0.43 26.97
C ASN A 299 12.22 0.58 26.89
N GLU A 300 11.67 1.56 27.59
CA GLU A 300 10.26 1.94 27.61
C GLU A 300 9.81 2.53 26.25
N LEU A 301 10.70 3.27 25.57
CA LEU A 301 10.51 3.67 24.18
C LEU A 301 10.42 2.44 23.27
N VAL A 302 11.43 1.57 23.25
CA VAL A 302 11.45 0.37 22.38
C VAL A 302 10.25 -0.56 22.67
N ALA A 303 9.83 -0.70 23.92
CA ALA A 303 8.67 -1.49 24.30
C ALA A 303 7.32 -0.87 23.87
N SER A 304 7.22 0.45 23.77
CA SER A 304 5.97 1.17 23.48
C SER A 304 5.84 1.69 22.04
N VAL A 305 6.93 1.81 21.29
CA VAL A 305 6.93 2.53 20.01
C VAL A 305 6.01 1.92 18.94
N LEU A 306 5.89 0.59 18.89
CA LEU A 306 5.02 -0.12 17.93
C LEU A 306 3.52 0.04 18.20
N SER A 307 3.10 0.58 19.36
CA SER A 307 1.68 0.89 19.62
C SER A 307 1.25 2.27 19.13
N LYS A 308 2.20 3.09 18.66
CA LYS A 308 1.99 4.46 18.16
C LYS A 308 2.16 4.47 16.63
N PRO A 309 1.48 5.36 15.88
CA PRO A 309 1.84 5.62 14.48
C PRO A 309 3.28 6.13 14.39
N VAL A 310 3.92 5.99 13.23
CA VAL A 310 5.19 6.65 12.91
C VAL A 310 4.92 8.15 12.78
N PRO A 311 5.66 9.03 13.48
CA PRO A 311 5.48 10.47 13.36
C PRO A 311 5.73 10.97 11.93
N ASP A 312 4.92 11.92 11.49
CA ASP A 312 5.08 12.55 10.18
C ASP A 312 6.43 13.29 10.04
N VAL A 313 6.83 13.50 8.78
CA VAL A 313 8.02 14.27 8.40
C VAL A 313 8.01 15.63 9.09
N PRO A 314 9.05 15.99 9.85
CA PRO A 314 9.07 17.26 10.58
C PRO A 314 9.10 18.44 9.60
N THR A 315 8.10 19.31 9.77
CA THR A 315 8.06 20.65 9.20
C THR A 315 9.12 21.52 9.88
N PRO A 316 10.03 22.17 9.14
CA PRO A 316 11.07 22.99 9.75
C PRO A 316 10.48 24.09 10.64
N ILE A 317 11.01 24.24 11.85
CA ILE A 317 10.60 25.33 12.75
C ILE A 317 11.24 26.64 12.32
N THR A 318 10.42 27.69 12.32
CA THR A 318 10.77 29.06 11.91
C THR A 318 10.98 30.01 13.08
N SER A 319 10.68 29.57 14.30
CA SER A 319 10.96 30.28 15.55
C SER A 319 11.37 29.29 16.65
N LEU A 320 12.16 29.77 17.60
CA LEU A 320 12.47 29.01 18.81
C LEU A 320 11.25 28.99 19.74
N PRO A 321 11.03 27.90 20.52
CA PRO A 321 10.03 27.90 21.57
C PRO A 321 10.29 29.06 22.54
N ALA A 322 9.27 29.86 22.84
CA ALA A 322 9.38 30.91 23.83
C ALA A 322 9.72 30.28 25.19
N THR A 323 10.90 30.58 25.73
CA THR A 323 11.28 30.19 27.08
C THR A 323 10.31 30.85 28.05
N SER A 324 9.38 30.08 28.59
CA SER A 324 8.47 30.53 29.64
C SER A 324 9.27 30.77 30.91
N THR A 325 9.80 32.00 31.06
CA THR A 325 10.44 32.45 32.29
C THR A 325 9.50 32.14 33.46
N PRO A 326 9.92 31.38 34.48
CA PRO A 326 9.09 31.17 35.66
C PRO A 326 8.79 32.53 36.28
N GLY A 327 7.53 32.96 36.19
CA GLY A 327 7.10 34.24 36.75
C GLY A 327 7.41 34.24 38.23
N SER A 328 8.24 35.19 38.69
CA SER A 328 8.51 35.36 40.12
C SER A 328 7.16 35.50 40.84
N PRO A 329 6.91 34.73 41.91
CA PRO A 329 5.60 34.75 42.56
C PRO A 329 5.36 36.12 43.18
N THR A 330 4.56 36.95 42.51
CA THR A 330 4.10 38.23 43.04
C THR A 330 3.25 37.94 44.27
N ASN A 331 3.82 38.25 45.43
CA ASN A 331 3.23 38.00 46.74
C ASN A 331 1.95 38.83 46.91
N VAL A 332 0.79 38.21 46.72
CA VAL A 332 -0.53 38.82 46.94
C VAL A 332 -1.20 38.12 48.11
N GLY A 333 -1.61 38.91 49.10
CA GLY A 333 -2.03 38.42 50.42
C GLY A 333 -3.36 37.65 50.43
N SER A 334 -3.47 36.76 51.41
CA SER A 334 -4.68 36.07 51.84
C SER A 334 -5.20 36.73 53.14
N PRO A 335 -6.46 36.52 53.59
CA PRO A 335 -7.71 36.50 52.82
C PRO A 335 -8.74 37.52 53.36
N GLY A 336 -9.71 37.93 52.52
CA GLY A 336 -10.86 38.74 52.94
C GLY A 336 -12.16 37.92 53.03
N THR A 337 -12.88 38.02 54.14
CA THR A 337 -14.10 37.23 54.43
C THR A 337 -15.39 38.03 54.20
N ASN A 338 -16.51 37.33 54.04
CA ASN A 338 -17.88 37.82 53.78
C ASN A 338 -18.12 38.32 52.34
N GLY A 339 -19.30 38.14 51.73
CA GLY A 339 -20.51 37.43 52.20
C GLY A 339 -21.78 38.26 51.97
N GLY A 340 -22.68 37.78 51.11
CA GLY A 340 -23.98 38.41 50.85
C GLY A 340 -24.62 37.93 49.55
N ALA A 341 -25.92 37.62 49.61
CA ALA A 341 -26.74 37.32 48.42
C ALA A 341 -27.51 38.57 47.98
N GLY A 342 -27.70 38.75 46.67
CA GLY A 342 -28.44 39.89 46.12
C GLY A 342 -29.02 39.55 44.74
N ASN A 343 -30.34 39.61 44.62
CA ASN A 343 -31.10 39.31 43.39
C ASN A 343 -31.87 40.56 42.94
N SER A 344 -31.76 40.96 41.66
CA SER A 344 -32.83 41.57 40.84
C SER A 344 -32.29 42.24 39.56
N GLY A 345 -33.13 42.33 38.53
CA GLY A 345 -33.01 43.28 37.41
C GLY A 345 -31.95 42.96 36.33
N GLY A 346 -32.24 42.91 35.03
CA GLY A 346 -33.52 42.98 34.32
C GLY A 346 -33.55 44.06 33.22
N ALA A 347 -33.09 43.73 32.02
CA ALA A 347 -33.24 44.57 30.81
C ALA A 347 -33.49 43.71 29.57
N LYS A 348 -34.34 44.19 28.65
CA LYS A 348 -34.78 43.49 27.42
C LYS A 348 -34.74 44.46 26.22
N THR A 349 -34.27 43.96 25.09
CA THR A 349 -34.70 44.35 23.73
C THR A 349 -34.37 43.16 22.81
N ALA A 350 -35.36 42.50 22.19
CA ALA A 350 -35.86 42.74 20.83
C ALA A 350 -34.78 42.50 19.75
N GLY A 351 -34.95 41.70 18.68
CA GLY A 351 -36.10 41.10 17.96
C GLY A 351 -35.67 41.01 16.47
N SER A 352 -36.20 40.24 15.52
CA SER A 352 -37.35 39.31 15.39
C SER A 352 -36.89 38.13 14.50
N SER A 353 -37.12 36.85 14.83
CA SER A 353 -38.29 36.03 14.44
C SER A 353 -38.78 36.15 12.97
N ASN A 354 -38.57 35.07 12.19
CA ASN A 354 -39.65 34.23 11.63
C ASN A 354 -39.17 32.75 11.66
N THR A 355 -39.84 31.67 12.09
CA THR A 355 -41.22 31.12 11.98
C THR A 355 -41.66 30.73 10.55
N SER A 356 -42.29 29.55 10.29
CA SER A 356 -42.74 28.45 11.20
C SER A 356 -43.02 27.09 10.50
N THR A 357 -42.82 25.97 11.23
CA THR A 357 -43.65 24.72 11.30
C THR A 357 -43.92 23.92 10.00
N THR A 358 -44.49 22.68 9.98
CA THR A 358 -45.13 21.73 10.95
C THR A 358 -44.96 20.30 10.38
N GLY A 359 -45.05 19.14 11.07
CA GLY A 359 -45.28 18.71 12.47
C GLY A 359 -44.71 17.26 12.66
N GLN A 360 -44.46 16.73 13.87
CA GLN A 360 -45.41 16.07 14.81
C GLN A 360 -46.13 14.83 14.24
N THR A 361 -46.31 13.69 14.93
CA THR A 361 -46.22 13.31 16.38
C THR A 361 -45.88 11.80 16.51
N LYS A 362 -45.11 11.27 17.50
CA LYS A 362 -45.42 10.96 18.94
C LYS A 362 -46.41 9.76 19.11
N THR A 363 -46.28 8.74 19.98
CA THR A 363 -45.29 8.31 21.04
C THR A 363 -45.10 6.75 20.98
N THR A 364 -44.92 5.84 21.98
CA THR A 364 -44.98 5.82 23.47
C THR A 364 -44.22 4.63 24.12
N SER A 365 -43.52 4.87 25.24
CA SER A 365 -43.30 4.04 26.47
C SER A 365 -42.72 2.60 26.49
N THR A 366 -41.74 2.43 27.40
CA THR A 366 -41.13 1.20 28.00
C THR A 366 -42.00 0.56 29.11
N PRO A 367 -41.64 -0.63 29.68
CA PRO A 367 -40.79 -0.68 30.89
C PRO A 367 -39.79 -1.86 30.99
N ALA A 368 -39.07 -1.95 32.12
CA ALA A 368 -37.97 -2.86 32.46
C ALA A 368 -38.38 -4.36 32.60
N THR A 369 -37.48 -5.36 32.77
CA THR A 369 -36.55 -5.56 33.92
C THR A 369 -35.63 -6.79 33.67
N GLY A 370 -34.47 -6.90 34.32
CA GLY A 370 -33.81 -8.21 34.53
C GLY A 370 -32.27 -8.20 34.62
N THR A 371 -31.72 -8.46 35.81
CA THR A 371 -30.28 -8.61 36.06
C THR A 371 -29.88 -10.09 36.12
N GLN A 372 -28.76 -10.50 35.51
CA GLN A 372 -27.97 -11.61 36.05
C GLN A 372 -26.50 -11.60 35.62
N THR A 373 -25.65 -12.19 36.46
CA THR A 373 -24.20 -12.32 36.32
C THR A 373 -23.80 -13.64 35.67
N GLY A 374 -22.69 -13.65 34.91
CA GLY A 374 -22.15 -14.88 34.28
C GLY A 374 -20.62 -14.85 34.21
N SER A 375 -19.98 -15.82 34.86
CA SER A 375 -18.53 -15.83 35.10
C SER A 375 -17.69 -16.08 33.83
N ALA A 376 -16.47 -15.55 33.81
CA ALA A 376 -15.50 -15.76 32.73
C ALA A 376 -15.02 -17.24 32.65
N LYS A 377 -14.78 -17.71 31.43
CA LYS A 377 -14.21 -19.03 31.14
C LYS A 377 -12.70 -18.91 30.87
N PRO A 378 -11.82 -19.67 31.55
CA PRO A 378 -10.37 -19.56 31.36
C PRO A 378 -9.93 -20.11 30.00
N SER A 379 -8.88 -19.50 29.45
CA SER A 379 -8.22 -19.96 28.22
C SER A 379 -7.20 -21.07 28.51
N PRO A 380 -7.10 -22.14 27.70
CA PRO A 380 -6.10 -23.19 27.89
C PRO A 380 -4.67 -22.70 27.57
N SER A 381 -3.71 -23.13 28.39
CA SER A 381 -2.28 -22.82 28.21
C SER A 381 -1.64 -23.66 27.09
N PRO A 382 -0.71 -23.13 26.29
CA PRO A 382 -0.14 -23.85 25.15
C PRO A 382 0.90 -24.91 25.52
N THR A 383 0.73 -26.13 24.99
CA THR A 383 1.68 -27.25 25.12
C THR A 383 3.00 -26.97 24.37
N PRO A 384 4.18 -27.36 24.91
CA PRO A 384 5.48 -27.05 24.28
C PRO A 384 5.69 -27.67 22.88
N ARG A 385 6.28 -26.91 21.96
CA ARG A 385 6.78 -27.43 20.67
C ARG A 385 8.12 -28.18 20.85
N PRO A 386 8.34 -29.34 20.19
CA PRO A 386 9.60 -30.05 20.24
C PRO A 386 10.73 -29.31 19.49
N LYS A 387 11.98 -29.57 19.90
CA LYS A 387 13.19 -28.91 19.38
C LYS A 387 13.44 -29.24 17.90
N GLN A 388 13.58 -28.23 17.06
CA GLN A 388 13.97 -28.38 15.66
C GLN A 388 15.49 -28.59 15.56
N ARG A 389 15.95 -29.56 14.75
CA ARG A 389 17.39 -29.84 14.54
C ARG A 389 18.02 -28.71 13.72
N ARG A 390 19.21 -28.26 14.10
CA ARG A 390 20.07 -27.40 13.26
C ARG A 390 20.65 -28.25 12.11
N SER A 391 20.68 -27.69 10.90
CA SER A 391 21.59 -28.08 9.83
C SER A 391 22.55 -26.92 9.55
N ASN A 392 23.81 -27.22 9.25
CA ASN A 392 24.88 -26.22 9.15
C ASN A 392 25.20 -25.87 7.69
N HIS A 393 25.51 -24.58 7.46
CA HIS A 393 26.29 -24.07 6.32
C HIS A 393 25.64 -24.29 4.92
N ARG A 394 26.07 -23.61 3.85
CA ARG A 394 27.37 -22.99 3.56
C ARG A 394 27.20 -21.72 2.71
N VAL A 395 27.93 -20.67 3.05
CA VAL A 395 28.12 -19.49 2.18
C VAL A 395 29.28 -19.78 1.21
N VAL A 396 29.11 -19.43 -0.06
CA VAL A 396 30.20 -19.35 -1.04
C VAL A 396 29.94 -18.08 -1.87
N MET A 397 30.90 -17.16 -1.80
CA MET A 397 31.13 -15.96 -2.65
C MET A 397 29.92 -15.39 -3.41
#